data_AF-A0A4Y7JE84-F1
#
_entry.id   AF-A0A4Y7JE84-F1
#
_cell.length_a   1.000
_cell.length_b   1.000
_cell.length_c   1.000
_cell.angle_alpha   90.00
_cell.angle_beta   90.00
_cell.angle_gamma   90.00
#
_symmetry.space_group_name_H-M   'P 1'
#
loop_
_entity.id
_entity.type
_entity.pdbx_description
1 polymer ?
#
loop_
_entity_poly.entity_id
_entity_poly.type
_entity_poly.pdbx_seq_one_letter_code
_entity_poly.pdbx_strand_id
1 'polypeptide(L)'
;MLLAQCRPNEVTFVAVITACAKLGAFTQGSWAYSYILRNNLKLNRFVVTSLIDMFAKCGCLDFAKQLFDQIPEKDVLCYNAMIRGFAVHGYGHQALNLFNKMKVDKVQPDEVTFVVALCACAHVGLVEDGYNCFNSMKDVYGIEPKLEHYACLVDLLARGGRLDEAHRTISLMPMKPNVVLWRSLLGASRVHENLGLGELALRNLIELEPRTSGNYVLLSNMYAKINRWDSVKEVRKAMKNLGVSKLPGSSLIEIDGVLHEFLMGDKTHPNSKEIYVKLEEISKRLNAYGHKSIINEVLFDIEEEEKEGALSYHSERLAIAFALIQAPSCVADNSDEHEYRDEDETGRPTRITVKLFHDLAELLRIGGKCPDTSYLFMGDYVDRGDIQGIIAALQNIREKAHKDDKKKSEETIASVSSEVKTILTDAKSKLEKERQTFVKALSKSSKECENSLKDEFAKFQSVYEKFSKEKAAHLQAFEDIFSKFDNEKEKLYLRYEQQRKKEKSMLSEMEKTCADKITAAEESLKKKKKDDKSFSILRKSLGSFLDGASDDDFPADECI
;
A
#
# COMPACT_ATOMS: atom_id res chain seq x y z
N MET A 1 -24.23 5.49 -16.44
CA MET A 1 -24.31 6.90 -16.84
C MET A 1 -24.30 7.07 -18.36
N LEU A 2 -23.21 6.74 -19.07
CA LEU A 2 -23.19 6.79 -20.55
C LEU A 2 -24.22 5.86 -21.21
N LEU A 3 -24.42 4.65 -20.66
CA LEU A 3 -25.48 3.72 -21.10
C LEU A 3 -26.90 4.27 -20.89
N ALA A 4 -27.08 5.19 -19.95
CA ALA A 4 -28.36 5.85 -19.68
C ALA A 4 -28.49 7.21 -20.40
N GLN A 5 -27.58 7.50 -21.35
CA GLN A 5 -27.52 8.76 -22.11
C GLN A 5 -27.39 10.03 -21.24
N CYS A 6 -26.93 9.91 -20.00
CA CYS A 6 -26.65 11.07 -19.14
C CYS A 6 -25.24 11.61 -19.45
N ARG A 7 -25.12 12.91 -19.74
CA ARG A 7 -23.83 13.56 -20.04
C ARG A 7 -23.02 13.76 -18.74
N PRO A 8 -21.80 13.21 -18.64
CA PRO A 8 -20.91 13.48 -17.51
C PRO A 8 -20.58 14.96 -17.38
N ASN A 9 -20.53 15.46 -16.15
CA ASN A 9 -20.14 16.82 -15.81
C ASN A 9 -18.84 16.85 -14.99
N GLU A 10 -18.39 18.04 -14.60
CA GLU A 10 -17.15 18.26 -13.85
C GLU A 10 -17.12 17.47 -12.52
N VAL A 11 -18.25 17.44 -11.80
CA VAL A 11 -18.38 16.71 -10.53
C VAL A 11 -18.22 15.21 -10.73
N THR A 12 -18.82 14.68 -11.80
CA THR A 12 -18.65 13.27 -12.19
C THR A 12 -17.18 12.94 -12.42
N PHE A 13 -16.47 13.81 -13.13
CA PHE A 13 -15.06 13.60 -13.42
C PHE A 13 -14.16 13.75 -12.21
N VAL A 14 -14.43 14.69 -11.28
CA VAL A 14 -13.72 14.76 -10.00
C VAL A 14 -13.81 13.42 -9.27
N ALA A 15 -14.99 12.79 -9.21
CA ALA A 15 -15.17 11.50 -8.58
C ALA A 15 -14.40 10.38 -9.30
N VAL A 16 -14.51 10.29 -10.63
CA VAL A 16 -13.80 9.28 -11.45
C VAL A 16 -12.28 9.43 -11.31
N ILE A 17 -11.76 10.65 -11.42
CA ILE A 17 -10.33 10.95 -11.32
C ILE A 17 -9.82 10.62 -9.92
N THR A 18 -10.57 10.98 -8.87
CA THR A 18 -10.20 10.65 -7.48
C THR A 18 -10.19 9.14 -7.24
N ALA A 19 -11.11 8.38 -7.84
CA ALA A 19 -11.07 6.92 -7.80
C ALA A 19 -9.83 6.36 -8.51
N CYS A 20 -9.49 6.91 -9.69
CA CYS A 20 -8.27 6.53 -10.41
C CYS A 20 -7.01 6.83 -9.57
N ALA A 21 -6.98 7.97 -8.89
CA ALA A 21 -5.88 8.37 -8.01
C ALA A 21 -5.69 7.39 -6.85
N LYS A 22 -6.77 6.94 -6.21
CA LYS A 22 -6.73 5.97 -5.11
C LYS A 22 -6.27 4.58 -5.56
N LEU A 23 -6.56 4.20 -6.79
CA LEU A 23 -6.21 2.89 -7.36
C LEU A 23 -4.85 2.89 -8.09
N GLY A 24 -4.21 4.05 -8.27
CA GLY A 24 -3.03 4.17 -9.15
C GLY A 24 -3.34 3.86 -10.63
N ALA A 25 -4.59 4.06 -11.05
CA ALA A 25 -5.10 3.67 -12.35
C ALA A 25 -4.78 4.71 -13.44
N PHE A 26 -3.50 4.78 -13.83
CA PHE A 26 -2.99 5.77 -14.78
C PHE A 26 -3.73 5.81 -16.12
N THR A 27 -4.00 4.64 -16.72
CA THR A 27 -4.64 4.53 -18.03
C THR A 27 -6.05 5.11 -18.01
N GLN A 28 -6.84 4.76 -17.00
CA GLN A 28 -8.21 5.22 -16.80
C GLN A 28 -8.25 6.71 -16.47
N GLY A 29 -7.32 7.19 -15.66
CA GLY A 29 -7.18 8.60 -15.34
C GLY A 29 -6.81 9.45 -16.56
N SER A 30 -5.88 8.98 -17.40
CA SER A 30 -5.47 9.62 -18.65
C SER A 30 -6.60 9.65 -19.68
N TRP A 31 -7.39 8.57 -19.74
CA TRP A 31 -8.61 8.52 -20.54
C TRP A 31 -9.63 9.56 -20.06
N ALA A 32 -9.86 9.66 -18.75
CA ALA A 32 -10.79 10.64 -18.17
C ALA A 32 -10.36 12.07 -18.49
N TYR A 33 -9.06 12.38 -18.38
CA TYR A 33 -8.50 13.67 -18.78
C TYR A 33 -8.73 13.96 -20.27
N SER A 34 -8.45 12.97 -21.14
CA SER A 34 -8.68 13.10 -22.59
C SER A 34 -10.16 13.30 -22.93
N TYR A 35 -11.07 12.66 -22.19
CA TYR A 35 -12.51 12.84 -22.37
C TYR A 35 -12.93 14.28 -22.01
N ILE A 36 -12.43 14.83 -20.90
CA ILE A 36 -12.72 16.21 -20.46
C ILE A 36 -12.34 17.19 -21.56
N LEU A 37 -11.13 17.06 -22.11
CA LEU A 37 -10.64 17.91 -23.20
C LEU A 37 -11.49 17.76 -24.47
N ARG A 38 -11.75 16.53 -24.92
CA ARG A 38 -12.51 16.27 -26.16
C ARG A 38 -13.97 16.75 -26.09
N ASN A 39 -14.54 16.81 -24.89
CA ASN A 39 -15.93 17.21 -24.69
C ASN A 39 -16.08 18.67 -24.24
N ASN A 40 -15.00 19.46 -24.28
CA ASN A 40 -14.94 20.86 -23.85
C ASN A 40 -15.52 21.07 -22.43
N LEU A 41 -15.31 20.10 -21.53
CA LEU A 41 -15.71 20.26 -20.13
C LEU A 41 -14.78 21.24 -19.44
N LYS A 42 -15.33 22.05 -18.52
CA LYS A 42 -14.54 23.08 -17.87
C LYS A 42 -13.49 22.44 -16.96
N LEU A 43 -12.22 22.72 -17.24
CA LEU A 43 -11.12 22.46 -16.31
C LEU A 43 -11.17 23.48 -15.17
N ASN A 44 -12.20 23.37 -14.33
CA ASN A 44 -12.31 24.17 -13.13
C ASN A 44 -11.25 23.72 -12.12
N ARG A 45 -11.04 24.53 -11.07
CA ARG A 45 -10.00 24.29 -10.08
C ARG A 45 -10.08 22.91 -9.42
N PHE A 46 -11.29 22.42 -9.15
CA PHE A 46 -11.49 21.10 -8.54
C PHE A 46 -11.02 19.98 -9.47
N VAL A 47 -11.41 20.03 -10.75
CA VAL A 47 -10.99 19.05 -11.76
C VAL A 47 -9.46 19.06 -11.91
N VAL A 48 -8.85 20.24 -12.05
CA VAL A 48 -7.38 20.34 -12.20
C VAL A 48 -6.66 19.83 -10.95
N THR A 49 -7.14 20.17 -9.76
CA THR A 49 -6.54 19.68 -8.50
C THR A 49 -6.65 18.16 -8.38
N SER A 50 -7.78 17.56 -8.74
CA SER A 50 -7.93 16.10 -8.79
C SER A 50 -7.01 15.45 -9.82
N LEU A 51 -6.80 16.09 -10.98
CA LEU A 51 -5.85 15.60 -11.99
C LEU A 51 -4.41 15.65 -11.49
N ILE A 52 -4.01 16.74 -10.81
CA ILE A 52 -2.68 16.85 -10.19
C ILE A 52 -2.47 15.70 -9.20
N ASP A 53 -3.41 15.47 -8.27
CA ASP A 53 -3.33 14.36 -7.30
C ASP A 53 -3.28 13.00 -7.98
N MET A 54 -4.07 12.78 -9.03
CA MET A 54 -4.10 11.52 -9.79
C MET A 54 -2.76 11.26 -10.49
N PHE A 55 -2.27 12.21 -11.29
CA PHE A 55 -1.01 12.06 -12.02
C PHE A 55 0.19 11.95 -11.08
N ALA A 56 0.20 12.72 -9.97
CA ALA A 56 1.22 12.59 -8.95
C ALA A 56 1.23 11.19 -8.33
N LYS A 57 0.08 10.65 -7.91
CA LYS A 57 0.00 9.29 -7.36
C LYS A 57 0.32 8.18 -8.37
N CYS A 58 0.10 8.43 -9.65
CA CYS A 58 0.50 7.51 -10.72
C CYS A 58 1.99 7.61 -11.13
N GLY A 59 2.78 8.47 -10.47
CA GLY A 59 4.20 8.64 -10.77
C GLY A 59 4.51 9.58 -11.94
N CYS A 60 3.50 10.21 -12.56
CA CYS A 60 3.68 11.17 -13.65
C CYS A 60 3.82 12.60 -13.09
N LEU A 61 4.89 12.82 -12.32
CA LEU A 61 5.07 14.03 -11.53
C LEU A 61 5.31 15.29 -12.37
N ASP A 62 6.03 15.16 -13.48
CA ASP A 62 6.27 16.28 -14.41
C ASP A 62 4.97 16.81 -15.00
N PHE A 63 4.05 15.91 -15.37
CA PHE A 63 2.75 16.31 -15.90
C PHE A 63 1.85 16.93 -14.83
N ALA A 64 1.87 16.37 -13.61
CA ALA A 64 1.20 16.98 -12.46
C ALA A 64 1.73 18.40 -12.19
N LYS A 65 3.05 18.61 -12.30
CA LYS A 65 3.68 19.92 -12.15
C LYS A 65 3.27 20.90 -13.25
N GLN A 66 3.19 20.45 -14.50
CA GLN A 66 2.70 21.27 -15.62
C GLN A 66 1.26 21.73 -15.38
N LEU A 67 0.37 20.82 -14.97
CA LEU A 67 -1.01 21.16 -14.64
C LEU A 67 -1.08 22.16 -13.48
N PHE A 68 -0.25 21.96 -12.44
CA PHE A 68 -0.14 22.89 -11.32
C PHE A 68 0.30 24.29 -11.77
N ASP A 69 1.33 24.37 -12.61
CA ASP A 69 1.85 25.66 -13.09
C ASP A 69 0.84 26.43 -13.93
N GLN A 70 -0.01 25.73 -14.69
CA GLN A 70 -1.07 26.31 -15.51
C GLN A 70 -2.24 26.90 -14.71
N ILE A 71 -2.37 26.61 -13.41
CA ILE A 71 -3.43 27.21 -12.57
C ILE A 71 -3.13 28.70 -12.36
N PRO A 72 -3.99 29.63 -12.81
CA PRO A 72 -3.75 31.07 -12.65
C PRO A 72 -3.80 31.52 -11.19
N GLU A 73 -4.83 31.07 -10.46
CA GLU A 73 -5.02 31.35 -9.04
C GLU A 73 -4.99 30.04 -8.26
N LYS A 74 -3.85 29.78 -7.63
CA LYS A 74 -3.59 28.60 -6.83
C LYS A 74 -4.16 28.80 -5.43
N ASP A 75 -4.84 27.78 -4.91
CA ASP A 75 -5.28 27.71 -3.52
C ASP A 75 -4.55 26.62 -2.75
N VAL A 76 -4.87 26.53 -1.45
CA VAL A 76 -4.25 25.58 -0.53
C VAL A 76 -4.36 24.13 -1.02
N LEU A 77 -5.50 23.76 -1.63
CA LEU A 77 -5.72 22.39 -2.10
C LEU A 77 -4.76 22.00 -3.23
N CYS A 78 -4.52 22.88 -4.21
CA CYS A 78 -3.59 22.57 -5.29
C CYS A 78 -2.12 22.55 -4.84
N TYR A 79 -1.72 23.40 -3.88
CA TYR A 79 -0.39 23.28 -3.25
C TYR A 79 -0.28 21.96 -2.49
N ASN A 80 -1.27 21.61 -1.67
CA ASN A 80 -1.25 20.38 -0.88
C ASN A 80 -1.15 19.13 -1.78
N ALA A 81 -1.86 19.11 -2.92
CA ALA A 81 -1.77 18.02 -3.89
C ALA A 81 -0.35 17.89 -4.47
N MET A 82 0.27 19.01 -4.87
CA MET A 82 1.60 18.99 -5.46
C MET A 82 2.72 18.73 -4.44
N ILE A 83 2.65 19.32 -3.25
CA ILE A 83 3.57 19.07 -2.12
C ILE A 83 3.52 17.60 -1.73
N ARG A 84 2.32 17.02 -1.60
CA ARG A 84 2.13 15.59 -1.35
C ARG A 84 2.73 14.73 -2.46
N GLY A 85 2.52 15.12 -3.72
CA GLY A 85 3.12 14.45 -4.86
C GLY A 85 4.65 14.38 -4.76
N PHE A 86 5.31 15.51 -4.52
CA PHE A 86 6.75 15.53 -4.30
C PHE A 86 7.17 14.72 -3.07
N ALA A 87 6.43 14.80 -1.97
CA ALA A 87 6.72 14.06 -0.74
C ALA A 87 6.74 12.54 -0.96
N VAL A 88 5.71 11.98 -1.59
CA VAL A 88 5.57 10.52 -1.79
C VAL A 88 6.66 9.98 -2.71
N HIS A 89 7.16 10.79 -3.64
CA HIS A 89 8.24 10.41 -4.57
C HIS A 89 9.64 10.77 -4.09
N GLY A 90 9.81 11.17 -2.82
CA GLY A 90 11.13 11.44 -2.22
C GLY A 90 11.75 12.78 -2.62
N TYR A 91 11.00 13.67 -3.25
CA TYR A 91 11.46 15.01 -3.64
C TYR A 91 11.21 16.06 -2.53
N GLY A 92 11.65 15.76 -1.31
CA GLY A 92 11.37 16.56 -0.11
C GLY A 92 11.78 18.03 -0.23
N HIS A 93 12.94 18.33 -0.83
CA HIS A 93 13.36 19.71 -1.07
C HIS A 93 12.43 20.48 -2.02
N GLN A 94 11.92 19.83 -3.07
CA GLN A 94 10.96 20.47 -3.99
C GLN A 94 9.61 20.70 -3.30
N ALA A 95 9.19 19.77 -2.43
CA ALA A 95 8.00 19.93 -1.60
C ALA A 95 8.13 21.15 -0.66
N LEU A 96 9.27 21.30 0.04
CA LEU A 96 9.54 22.46 0.91
C LEU A 96 9.67 23.77 0.13
N ASN A 97 10.24 23.75 -1.08
CA ASN A 97 10.26 24.92 -1.94
C ASN A 97 8.85 25.38 -2.31
N LEU A 98 7.93 24.45 -2.59
CA LEU A 98 6.52 24.79 -2.81
C LEU A 98 5.83 25.30 -1.54
N PHE A 99 6.10 24.70 -0.38
CA PHE A 99 5.60 25.19 0.91
C PHE A 99 6.03 26.65 1.16
N ASN A 100 7.32 26.95 0.99
CA ASN A 100 7.86 28.30 1.12
C ASN A 100 7.28 29.27 0.08
N LYS A 101 7.01 28.78 -1.13
CA LYS A 101 6.38 29.54 -2.20
C LYS A 101 4.93 29.97 -1.88
N MET A 102 4.19 29.22 -1.06
CA MET A 102 2.84 29.62 -0.61
C MET A 102 2.85 31.00 0.04
N LYS A 103 3.89 31.33 0.83
CA LYS A 103 4.05 32.65 1.45
C LYS A 103 4.21 33.77 0.43
N VAL A 104 5.00 33.53 -0.63
CA VAL A 104 5.21 34.48 -1.73
C VAL A 104 3.91 34.71 -2.50
N ASP A 105 3.18 33.63 -2.75
CA ASP A 105 1.92 33.64 -3.49
C ASP A 105 0.72 34.05 -2.60
N LYS A 106 0.97 34.46 -1.35
CA LYS A 106 -0.02 34.90 -0.34
C LYS A 106 -1.12 33.87 -0.07
N VAL A 107 -0.81 32.59 -0.21
CA VAL A 107 -1.67 31.47 0.15
C VAL A 107 -1.30 31.01 1.54
N GLN A 108 -2.23 31.04 2.49
CA GLN A 108 -1.98 30.62 3.87
C GLN A 108 -1.95 29.09 3.96
N PRO A 109 -0.87 28.48 4.48
CA PRO A 109 -0.84 27.06 4.83
C PRO A 109 -1.98 26.70 5.79
N ASP A 110 -2.60 25.54 5.60
CA ASP A 110 -3.55 24.96 6.54
C ASP A 110 -2.95 23.76 7.28
N GLU A 111 -3.74 23.14 8.16
CA GLU A 111 -3.36 21.92 8.87
C GLU A 111 -2.88 20.81 7.91
N VAL A 112 -3.57 20.64 6.78
CA VAL A 112 -3.21 19.61 5.79
C VAL A 112 -1.87 19.93 5.12
N THR A 113 -1.57 21.21 4.88
CA THR A 113 -0.28 21.67 4.35
C THR A 113 0.88 21.23 5.24
N PHE A 114 0.74 21.39 6.56
CA PHE A 114 1.79 20.98 7.50
C PHE A 114 1.98 19.48 7.55
N VAL A 115 0.91 18.68 7.49
CA VAL A 115 1.02 17.22 7.39
C VAL A 115 1.84 16.84 6.16
N VAL A 116 1.53 17.38 4.98
CA VAL A 116 2.24 16.98 3.74
C VAL A 116 3.69 17.49 3.70
N ALA A 117 3.98 18.65 4.29
CA ALA A 117 5.34 19.17 4.42
C ALA A 117 6.18 18.34 5.40
N LEU A 118 5.62 17.96 6.55
CA LEU A 118 6.28 17.09 7.53
C LEU A 118 6.54 15.69 6.96
N CYS A 119 5.57 15.11 6.23
CA CYS A 119 5.79 13.86 5.49
C CYS A 119 6.94 13.97 4.48
N ALA A 120 7.03 15.09 3.76
CA ALA A 120 8.12 15.32 2.81
C ALA A 120 9.49 15.34 3.51
N CYS A 121 9.56 15.96 4.69
CA CYS A 121 10.75 15.94 5.53
C CYS A 121 11.08 14.52 6.01
N ALA A 122 10.08 13.77 6.47
CA ALA A 122 10.23 12.41 6.99
C ALA A 122 10.80 11.44 5.95
N HIS A 123 10.38 11.56 4.69
CA HIS A 123 10.82 10.66 3.63
C HIS A 123 12.28 10.91 3.19
N VAL A 124 12.79 12.13 3.35
CA VAL A 124 14.16 12.51 2.94
C VAL A 124 15.11 12.67 4.14
N GLY A 125 14.59 12.58 5.37
CA GLY A 125 15.39 12.73 6.59
C GLY A 125 15.76 14.18 6.91
N LEU A 126 14.97 15.16 6.48
CA LEU A 126 15.18 16.59 6.77
C LEU A 126 14.66 16.92 8.18
N VAL A 127 15.35 16.41 9.21
CA VAL A 127 14.90 16.49 10.61
C VAL A 127 14.75 17.93 11.10
N GLU A 128 15.75 18.77 10.86
CA GLU A 128 15.74 20.16 11.32
C GLU A 128 14.66 20.99 10.60
N ASP A 129 14.50 20.81 9.28
CA ASP A 129 13.45 21.49 8.51
C ASP A 129 12.05 21.05 8.97
N GLY A 130 11.86 19.77 9.25
CA GLY A 130 10.58 19.26 9.76
C GLY A 130 10.25 19.79 11.15
N TYR A 131 11.23 19.89 12.06
CA TYR A 131 11.04 20.56 13.35
C TYR A 131 10.65 22.02 13.20
N ASN A 132 11.36 22.76 12.34
CA ASN A 132 11.06 24.16 12.05
C ASN A 132 9.65 24.32 11.48
N CYS A 133 9.24 23.44 10.56
CA CYS A 133 7.88 23.41 10.03
C CYS A 133 6.87 23.19 11.16
N PHE A 134 7.08 22.19 12.02
CA PHE A 134 6.17 21.87 13.12
C PHE A 134 6.02 23.03 14.11
N ASN A 135 7.12 23.65 14.54
CA ASN A 135 7.08 24.78 15.48
C ASN A 135 6.41 26.02 14.86
N SER A 136 6.68 26.27 13.57
CA SER A 136 6.07 27.40 12.87
C SER A 136 4.55 27.34 12.83
N MET A 137 3.94 26.14 12.93
CA MET A 137 2.48 25.99 12.99
C MET A 137 1.85 26.89 14.04
N LYS A 138 2.35 26.82 15.28
CA LYS A 138 1.84 27.61 16.40
C LYS A 138 2.42 29.01 16.41
N ASP A 139 3.74 29.12 16.26
CA ASP A 139 4.47 30.38 16.47
C ASP A 139 4.21 31.42 15.37
N VAL A 140 3.98 30.97 14.13
CA VAL A 140 3.83 31.84 12.96
C VAL A 140 2.41 31.84 12.43
N TYR A 141 1.77 30.67 12.35
CA TYR A 141 0.46 30.53 11.71
C TYR A 141 -0.70 30.42 12.71
N GLY A 142 -0.44 30.30 14.01
CA GLY A 142 -1.47 30.15 15.04
C GLY A 142 -2.32 28.88 14.90
N ILE A 143 -1.78 27.84 14.24
CA ILE A 143 -2.43 26.55 14.03
C ILE A 143 -2.00 25.60 15.14
N GLU A 144 -2.95 25.09 15.90
CA GLU A 144 -2.68 24.12 16.96
C GLU A 144 -2.37 22.72 16.37
N PRO A 145 -1.23 22.09 16.71
CA PRO A 145 -0.88 20.77 16.22
C PRO A 145 -1.87 19.69 16.66
N LYS A 146 -2.43 18.98 15.68
CA LYS A 146 -3.26 17.77 15.86
C LYS A 146 -2.45 16.47 15.83
N LEU A 147 -3.12 15.37 16.15
CA LEU A 147 -2.55 14.02 16.22
C LEU A 147 -1.76 13.63 14.96
N GLU A 148 -2.24 14.02 13.78
CA GLU A 148 -1.62 13.75 12.48
C GLU A 148 -0.25 14.44 12.36
N HIS A 149 -0.13 15.67 12.84
CA HIS A 149 1.12 16.43 12.83
C HIS A 149 2.16 15.81 13.77
N TYR A 150 1.72 15.43 14.97
CA TYR A 150 2.57 14.69 15.91
C TYR A 150 3.02 13.34 15.34
N ALA A 151 2.12 12.61 14.66
CA ALA A 151 2.47 11.36 14.01
C ALA A 151 3.56 11.55 12.94
N CYS A 152 3.46 12.59 12.10
CA CYS A 152 4.48 12.92 11.11
C CYS A 152 5.81 13.34 11.76
N LEU A 153 5.78 14.14 12.83
CA LEU A 153 6.99 14.54 13.55
C LEU A 153 7.67 13.34 14.21
N VAL A 154 6.90 12.48 14.87
CA VAL A 154 7.42 11.25 15.47
C VAL A 154 8.00 10.32 14.41
N ASP A 155 7.34 10.14 13.26
CA ASP A 155 7.88 9.34 12.14
C ASP A 155 9.19 9.91 11.60
N LEU A 156 9.29 11.24 11.46
CA LEU A 156 10.53 11.92 11.06
C LEU A 156 11.67 11.66 12.06
N LEU A 157 11.43 11.86 13.36
CA LEU A 157 12.43 11.66 14.40
C LEU A 157 12.84 10.20 14.55
N ALA A 158 11.85 9.31 14.47
CA ALA A 158 12.01 7.87 14.47
C ALA A 158 12.95 7.42 13.34
N ARG A 159 12.69 7.84 12.09
CA ARG A 159 13.56 7.52 10.93
C ARG A 159 14.93 8.19 11.01
N GLY A 160 15.00 9.37 11.61
CA GLY A 160 16.24 10.09 11.86
C GLY A 160 17.08 9.53 13.02
N GLY A 161 16.66 8.44 13.67
CA GLY A 161 17.36 7.84 14.80
C GLY A 161 17.29 8.62 16.12
N ARG A 162 16.54 9.73 16.17
CA ARG A 162 16.37 10.57 17.36
C ARG A 162 15.26 10.03 18.26
N LEU A 163 15.41 8.78 18.71
CA LEU A 163 14.35 8.04 19.41
C LEU A 163 13.92 8.68 20.75
N ASP A 164 14.86 9.28 21.49
CA ASP A 164 14.54 9.94 22.76
C ASP A 164 13.69 11.21 22.55
N GLU A 165 13.93 11.94 21.46
CA GLU A 165 13.11 13.08 21.06
C GLU A 165 11.72 12.62 20.58
N ALA A 166 11.67 11.53 19.79
CA ALA A 166 10.41 10.94 19.36
C ALA A 166 9.55 10.50 20.57
N HIS A 167 10.15 9.83 21.55
CA HIS A 167 9.48 9.42 22.78
C HIS A 167 9.03 10.61 23.64
N ARG A 168 9.89 11.64 23.79
CA ARG A 168 9.51 12.89 24.47
C ARG A 168 8.32 13.56 23.79
N THR A 169 8.30 13.59 22.46
CA THR A 169 7.19 14.15 21.68
C THR A 169 5.86 13.42 21.97
N ILE A 170 5.89 12.08 22.02
CA ILE A 170 4.73 11.26 22.39
C ILE A 170 4.30 11.51 23.84
N SER A 171 5.25 11.79 24.75
CA SER A 171 4.95 11.99 26.17
C SER A 171 4.38 13.39 26.47
N LEU A 172 4.77 14.39 25.69
CA LEU A 172 4.41 15.80 25.91
C LEU A 172 3.23 16.28 25.07
N MET A 173 2.76 15.48 24.12
CA MET A 173 1.61 15.86 23.28
C MET A 173 0.33 16.02 24.11
N PRO A 174 -0.54 16.98 23.77
CA PRO A 174 -1.71 17.32 24.59
C PRO A 174 -2.87 16.33 24.46
N MET A 175 -2.83 15.42 23.48
CA MET A 175 -3.84 14.38 23.27
C MET A 175 -3.27 12.99 23.52
N LYS A 176 -4.13 11.99 23.77
CA LYS A 176 -3.68 10.62 23.99
C LYS A 176 -2.99 10.07 22.73
N PRO A 177 -1.80 9.45 22.86
CA PRO A 177 -1.15 8.77 21.75
C PRO A 177 -2.02 7.64 21.20
N ASN A 178 -2.04 7.48 19.87
CA ASN A 178 -2.75 6.40 19.21
C ASN A 178 -1.80 5.25 18.80
N VAL A 179 -2.40 4.21 18.24
CA VAL A 179 -1.68 3.03 17.74
C VAL A 179 -0.61 3.38 16.70
N VAL A 180 -0.85 4.38 15.85
CA VAL A 180 0.08 4.76 14.77
C VAL A 180 1.39 5.30 15.34
N LEU A 181 1.36 6.20 16.33
CA LEU A 181 2.58 6.76 16.93
C LEU A 181 3.44 5.67 17.59
N TRP A 182 2.81 4.77 18.36
CA TRP A 182 3.54 3.67 19.00
C TRP A 182 4.08 2.65 18.00
N ARG A 183 3.37 2.39 16.89
CA ARG A 183 3.89 1.55 15.80
C ARG A 183 5.09 2.20 15.10
N SER A 184 5.06 3.51 14.87
CA SER A 184 6.22 4.24 14.31
C SER A 184 7.42 4.15 15.25
N LEU A 185 7.23 4.37 16.56
CA LEU A 185 8.31 4.25 17.54
C LEU A 185 8.85 2.81 17.64
N LEU A 186 7.97 1.80 17.61
CA LEU A 186 8.38 0.39 17.61
C LEU A 186 9.20 0.04 16.38
N GLY A 187 8.76 0.46 15.19
CA GLY A 187 9.45 0.23 13.94
C GLY A 187 10.88 0.79 13.97
N ALA A 188 11.03 2.03 14.43
CA ALA A 188 12.35 2.66 14.53
C ALA A 188 13.20 2.10 15.68
N SER A 189 12.59 1.74 16.81
CA SER A 189 13.29 1.05 17.90
C SER A 189 13.91 -0.27 17.44
N ARG A 190 13.26 -0.98 16.51
CA ARG A 190 13.82 -2.18 15.88
C ARG A 190 14.97 -1.85 14.93
N VAL A 191 14.82 -0.82 14.10
CA VAL A 191 15.85 -0.40 13.13
C VAL A 191 17.12 0.10 13.81
N HIS A 192 16.98 0.82 14.92
CA HIS A 192 18.09 1.40 15.69
C HIS A 192 18.46 0.58 16.94
N GLU A 193 17.98 -0.66 17.04
CA GLU A 193 18.27 -1.62 18.10
C GLU A 193 18.03 -1.13 19.55
N ASN A 194 17.11 -0.18 19.74
CA ASN A 194 16.71 0.30 21.06
C ASN A 194 15.63 -0.59 21.68
N LEU A 195 16.06 -1.64 22.37
CA LEU A 195 15.17 -2.62 23.00
C LEU A 195 14.25 -2.01 24.07
N GLY A 196 14.72 -1.00 24.82
CA GLY A 196 13.94 -0.38 25.89
C GLY A 196 12.72 0.38 25.37
N LEU A 197 12.91 1.21 24.34
CA LEU A 197 11.79 1.90 23.69
C LEU A 197 10.89 0.94 22.90
N GLY A 198 11.46 -0.12 22.33
CA GLY A 198 10.69 -1.20 21.70
C GLY A 198 9.74 -1.89 22.68
N GLU A 199 10.22 -2.24 23.88
CA GLU A 199 9.39 -2.79 24.96
C GLU A 199 8.27 -1.82 25.37
N LEU A 200 8.62 -0.55 25.60
CA LEU A 200 7.66 0.47 26.00
C LEU A 200 6.56 0.66 24.95
N ALA A 201 6.93 0.73 23.68
CA ALA A 201 5.97 0.87 22.58
C ALA A 201 5.02 -0.33 22.52
N LEU A 202 5.52 -1.55 22.68
CA LEU A 202 4.69 -2.76 22.66
C LEU A 202 3.73 -2.85 23.85
N ARG A 203 4.15 -2.43 25.04
CA ARG A 203 3.26 -2.37 26.22
C ARG A 203 2.08 -1.44 25.97
N ASN A 204 2.35 -0.23 25.47
CA ASN A 204 1.29 0.72 25.12
C ASN A 204 0.40 0.20 23.97
N LEU A 205 0.97 -0.49 22.97
CA LEU A 205 0.18 -1.11 21.90
C LEU A 205 -0.73 -2.24 22.40
N ILE A 206 -0.28 -3.01 23.39
CA ILE A 206 -1.09 -4.06 24.02
C ILE A 206 -2.26 -3.43 24.81
N GLU A 207 -2.03 -2.31 25.50
CA GLU A 207 -3.11 -1.59 26.19
C GLU A 207 -4.15 -1.02 25.22
N LEU A 208 -3.70 -0.49 24.07
CA LEU A 208 -4.59 0.08 23.04
C LEU A 208 -5.29 -0.98 22.19
N GLU A 209 -4.63 -2.10 21.87
CA GLU A 209 -5.16 -3.18 21.04
C GLU A 209 -4.95 -4.57 21.70
N PRO A 210 -5.68 -4.90 22.79
CA PRO A 210 -5.44 -6.11 23.57
C PRO A 210 -5.71 -7.42 22.82
N ARG A 211 -6.43 -7.37 21.69
CA ARG A 211 -6.75 -8.55 20.89
C ARG A 211 -5.71 -8.86 19.81
N THR A 212 -4.74 -7.97 19.58
CA THR A 212 -3.76 -8.12 18.51
C THR A 212 -2.63 -9.04 18.95
N SER A 213 -2.67 -10.30 18.51
CA SER A 213 -1.69 -11.34 18.87
C SER A 213 -0.24 -10.98 18.48
N GLY A 214 -0.06 -10.25 17.39
CA GLY A 214 1.24 -9.78 16.91
C GLY A 214 2.01 -8.96 17.95
N ASN A 215 1.35 -8.10 18.72
CA ASN A 215 2.01 -7.26 19.74
C ASN A 215 2.61 -8.12 20.86
N TYR A 216 1.88 -9.13 21.34
CA TYR A 216 2.37 -10.06 22.36
C TYR A 216 3.52 -10.93 21.84
N VAL A 217 3.43 -11.42 20.60
CA VAL A 217 4.49 -12.24 20.00
C VAL A 217 5.78 -11.41 19.88
N LEU A 218 5.69 -10.17 19.41
CA LEU A 218 6.86 -9.29 19.32
C LEU A 218 7.45 -8.97 20.69
N LEU A 219 6.61 -8.74 21.71
CA LEU A 219 7.08 -8.48 23.07
C LEU A 219 7.77 -9.70 23.68
N SER A 220 7.18 -10.88 23.50
CA SER A 220 7.78 -12.16 23.88
C SER A 220 9.12 -12.37 23.19
N ASN A 221 9.23 -12.06 21.90
CA ASN A 221 10.47 -12.21 21.14
C ASN A 221 11.57 -11.27 21.66
N MET A 222 11.22 -10.03 22.02
CA MET A 222 12.16 -9.09 22.64
C MET A 222 12.67 -9.59 23.99
N TYR A 223 11.79 -10.11 24.86
CA TYR A 223 12.22 -10.70 26.14
C TYR A 223 13.09 -11.94 25.97
N ALA A 224 12.78 -12.80 25.01
CA ALA A 224 13.60 -13.96 24.68
C ALA A 224 15.01 -13.54 24.25
N LYS A 225 15.14 -12.49 23.43
CA LYS A 225 16.45 -11.98 22.96
C LYS A 225 17.35 -11.50 24.11
N ILE A 226 16.78 -11.00 25.21
CA ILE A 226 17.52 -10.58 26.41
C ILE A 226 17.51 -11.64 27.52
N ASN A 227 17.17 -12.89 27.20
CA ASN A 227 17.12 -14.03 28.13
C ASN A 227 16.20 -13.83 29.36
N ARG A 228 15.17 -12.99 29.25
CA ARG A 228 14.14 -12.81 30.29
C ARG A 228 12.99 -13.79 30.10
N TRP A 229 13.26 -15.07 30.33
CA TRP A 229 12.29 -16.15 30.12
C TRP A 229 11.05 -16.07 31.02
N ASP A 230 11.16 -15.50 32.21
CA ASP A 230 9.99 -15.34 33.09
C ASP A 230 9.00 -14.32 32.53
N SER A 231 9.48 -13.20 31.98
CA SER A 231 8.64 -12.23 31.27
C SER A 231 8.00 -12.84 30.01
N VAL A 232 8.70 -13.74 29.30
CA VAL A 232 8.10 -14.52 28.19
C VAL A 232 6.92 -15.37 28.67
N LYS A 233 7.06 -16.05 29.81
CA LYS A 233 5.97 -16.85 30.40
C LYS A 233 4.79 -15.96 30.79
N GLU A 234 5.05 -14.78 31.35
CA GLU A 234 4.02 -13.78 31.71
C GLU A 234 3.23 -13.32 30.48
N VAL A 235 3.92 -12.95 29.39
CA VAL A 235 3.28 -12.53 28.13
C VAL A 235 2.42 -13.66 27.56
N ARG A 236 2.93 -14.90 27.53
CA ARG A 236 2.17 -16.07 27.05
C ARG A 236 0.97 -16.38 27.95
N LYS A 237 1.08 -16.17 29.27
CA LYS A 237 -0.04 -16.30 30.21
C LYS A 237 -1.10 -15.22 29.96
N ALA A 238 -0.69 -13.98 29.73
CA ALA A 238 -1.60 -12.88 29.38
C ALA A 238 -2.36 -13.18 28.08
N MET A 239 -1.69 -13.69 27.04
CA MET A 239 -2.33 -14.14 25.81
C MET A 239 -3.40 -15.21 26.06
N LYS A 240 -3.08 -16.25 26.86
CA LYS A 240 -4.04 -17.31 27.22
C LYS A 240 -5.25 -16.76 27.97
N ASN A 241 -5.02 -15.89 28.96
CA ASN A 241 -6.09 -15.31 29.78
C ASN A 241 -7.05 -14.44 28.95
N LEU A 242 -6.54 -13.75 27.92
CA LEU A 242 -7.33 -12.91 27.03
C LEU A 242 -7.92 -13.67 25.83
N GLY A 243 -7.69 -14.99 25.73
CA GLY A 243 -8.14 -15.80 24.59
C GLY A 243 -7.44 -15.43 23.28
N VAL A 244 -6.29 -14.76 23.34
CA VAL A 244 -5.54 -14.32 22.16
C VAL A 244 -4.61 -15.45 21.73
N SER A 245 -4.88 -16.04 20.56
CA SER A 245 -4.02 -17.05 19.96
C SER A 245 -3.08 -16.44 18.92
N LYS A 246 -1.87 -16.98 18.83
CA LYS A 246 -0.99 -16.71 17.69
C LYS A 246 -1.64 -17.34 16.46
N LEU A 247 -1.98 -16.52 15.46
CA LEU A 247 -2.34 -17.04 14.15
C LEU A 247 -1.08 -17.67 13.55
N PRO A 248 -1.12 -18.95 13.15
CA PRO A 248 0.01 -19.56 12.48
C PRO A 248 0.24 -18.82 11.16
N GLY A 249 1.51 -18.50 10.86
CA GLY A 249 1.86 -18.01 9.54
C GLY A 249 1.53 -19.08 8.51
N SER A 250 0.94 -18.67 7.39
CA SER A 250 0.66 -19.54 6.27
C SER A 250 1.33 -19.02 5.00
N SER A 251 1.65 -19.94 4.10
CA SER A 251 2.17 -19.62 2.77
C SER A 251 1.23 -20.20 1.73
N LEU A 252 0.89 -19.39 0.73
CA LEU A 252 -0.05 -19.74 -0.31
C LEU A 252 0.70 -19.87 -1.63
N ILE A 253 0.38 -20.91 -2.39
CA ILE A 253 0.86 -21.08 -3.76
C ILE A 253 -0.30 -21.43 -4.68
N GLU A 254 -0.35 -20.79 -5.84
CA GLU A 254 -1.33 -21.07 -6.88
C GLU A 254 -0.69 -21.91 -7.98
N ILE A 255 -1.22 -23.11 -8.21
CA ILE A 255 -0.80 -24.02 -9.29
C ILE A 255 -2.05 -24.45 -10.04
N ASP A 256 -2.04 -24.28 -11.36
CA ASP A 256 -3.18 -24.59 -12.24
C ASP A 256 -4.52 -23.97 -11.81
N GLY A 257 -4.46 -22.77 -11.22
CA GLY A 257 -5.64 -22.04 -10.72
C GLY A 257 -6.20 -22.55 -9.40
N VAL A 258 -5.52 -23.52 -8.76
CA VAL A 258 -5.86 -24.01 -7.41
C VAL A 258 -4.92 -23.37 -6.40
N LEU A 259 -5.48 -22.81 -5.34
CA LEU A 259 -4.72 -22.23 -4.23
C LEU A 259 -4.45 -23.29 -3.17
N HIS A 260 -3.17 -23.52 -2.88
CA HIS A 260 -2.70 -24.44 -1.85
C HIS A 260 -2.12 -23.63 -0.69
N GLU A 261 -2.68 -23.82 0.51
CA GLU A 261 -2.21 -23.20 1.75
C GLU A 261 -1.36 -24.18 2.55
N PHE A 262 -0.23 -23.70 3.06
CA PHE A 262 0.68 -24.46 3.92
C PHE A 262 0.90 -23.73 5.24
N LEU A 263 0.77 -24.46 6.34
CA LEU A 263 1.13 -24.01 7.68
C LEU A 263 2.49 -24.60 8.11
N MET A 264 3.11 -24.02 9.14
CA MET A 264 4.32 -24.59 9.73
C MET A 264 4.08 -26.06 10.16
N GLY A 265 4.89 -26.97 9.62
CA GLY A 265 4.78 -28.40 9.92
C GLY A 265 3.51 -29.08 9.40
N ASP A 266 2.83 -28.49 8.43
CA ASP A 266 1.57 -29.02 7.89
C ASP A 266 1.74 -30.37 7.18
N LYS A 267 0.96 -31.36 7.62
CA LYS A 267 0.89 -32.71 7.05
C LYS A 267 -0.47 -33.06 6.46
N THR A 268 -1.39 -32.09 6.42
CA THR A 268 -2.77 -32.30 5.94
C THR A 268 -2.86 -32.32 4.42
N HIS A 269 -1.86 -31.74 3.73
CA HIS A 269 -1.80 -31.73 2.27
C HIS A 269 -1.70 -33.16 1.68
N PRO A 270 -2.46 -33.49 0.61
CA PRO A 270 -2.44 -34.83 -0.01
C PRO A 270 -1.03 -35.32 -0.39
N ASN A 271 -0.19 -34.43 -0.93
CA ASN A 271 1.20 -34.72 -1.31
C ASN A 271 2.21 -34.53 -0.16
N SER A 272 1.78 -34.48 1.10
CA SER A 272 2.68 -34.17 2.24
C SER A 272 3.94 -35.05 2.24
N LYS A 273 3.83 -36.37 2.03
CA LYS A 273 5.00 -37.26 2.00
C LYS A 273 6.06 -36.84 0.98
N GLU A 274 5.63 -36.50 -0.25
CA GLU A 274 6.52 -36.07 -1.32
C GLU A 274 7.16 -34.71 -1.02
N ILE A 275 6.38 -33.79 -0.46
CA ILE A 275 6.84 -32.45 -0.05
C ILE A 275 7.96 -32.57 0.99
N TYR A 276 7.80 -33.43 2.00
CA TYR A 276 8.81 -33.63 3.03
C TYR A 276 10.09 -34.31 2.49
N VAL A 277 9.95 -35.29 1.59
CA VAL A 277 11.11 -35.87 0.90
C VAL A 277 11.85 -34.81 0.07
N LYS A 278 11.11 -33.95 -0.64
CA LYS A 278 11.69 -32.85 -1.42
C LYS A 278 12.38 -31.82 -0.52
N LEU A 279 11.83 -31.53 0.66
CA LEU A 279 12.47 -30.67 1.66
C LEU A 279 13.80 -31.22 2.15
N GLU A 280 13.90 -32.52 2.40
CA GLU A 280 15.17 -33.17 2.77
C GLU A 280 16.18 -33.08 1.63
N GLU A 281 15.75 -33.29 0.39
CA GLU A 281 16.59 -33.13 -0.80
C GLU A 281 17.14 -31.71 -0.91
N ILE A 282 16.26 -30.70 -0.80
CA ILE A 282 16.63 -29.28 -0.83
C ILE A 282 17.62 -28.96 0.29
N SER A 283 17.37 -29.44 1.51
CA SER A 283 18.24 -29.20 2.67
C SER A 283 19.63 -29.81 2.47
N LYS A 284 19.71 -31.05 1.97
CA LYS A 284 20.98 -31.71 1.64
C LYS A 284 21.76 -30.94 0.58
N ARG A 285 21.09 -30.48 -0.48
CA ARG A 285 21.72 -29.66 -1.52
C ARG A 285 22.25 -28.34 -0.95
N LEU A 286 21.43 -27.60 -0.20
CA LEU A 286 21.82 -26.33 0.43
C LEU A 286 23.05 -26.49 1.33
N ASN A 287 23.09 -27.56 2.14
CA ASN A 287 24.24 -27.85 3.00
C ASN A 287 25.50 -28.17 2.17
N ALA A 288 25.37 -28.90 1.06
CA ALA A 288 26.50 -29.18 0.16
C ALA A 288 27.06 -27.91 -0.51
N TYR A 289 26.22 -26.89 -0.74
CA TYR A 289 26.65 -25.57 -1.22
C TYR A 289 27.13 -24.63 -0.10
N GLY A 290 27.27 -25.12 1.13
CA GLY A 290 27.82 -24.36 2.26
C GLY A 290 26.82 -23.43 2.95
N HIS A 291 25.51 -23.61 2.74
CA HIS A 291 24.50 -22.88 3.50
C HIS A 291 24.57 -23.25 4.99
N LYS A 292 24.57 -22.25 5.87
CA LYS A 292 24.45 -22.41 7.31
C LYS A 292 23.19 -21.72 7.80
N SER A 293 22.36 -22.45 8.55
CA SER A 293 21.12 -21.93 9.12
C SER A 293 21.41 -20.82 10.14
N ILE A 294 20.66 -19.73 10.09
CA ILE A 294 20.78 -18.64 11.08
C ILE A 294 19.97 -19.04 12.32
N ILE A 295 20.61 -19.77 13.23
CA ILE A 295 19.98 -20.34 14.44
C ILE A 295 19.50 -19.25 15.42
N ASN A 296 20.09 -18.04 15.37
CA ASN A 296 19.77 -16.91 16.24
C ASN A 296 18.32 -16.38 16.07
N GLU A 297 17.62 -16.75 15.01
CA GLU A 297 16.21 -16.37 14.77
C GLU A 297 15.21 -17.31 15.45
N VAL A 298 15.69 -18.44 15.98
CA VAL A 298 14.85 -19.42 16.70
C VAL A 298 14.72 -19.01 18.16
N LEU A 299 13.66 -18.26 18.44
CA LEU A 299 13.35 -17.70 19.77
C LEU A 299 12.58 -18.71 20.66
N PHE A 300 12.99 -19.97 20.61
CA PHE A 300 12.50 -21.03 21.49
C PHE A 300 13.61 -21.46 22.45
N ASP A 301 13.20 -21.86 23.65
CA ASP A 301 14.07 -22.44 24.67
C ASP A 301 14.27 -23.93 24.32
N ILE A 302 15.09 -24.17 23.30
CA ILE A 302 15.47 -25.49 22.77
C ILE A 302 16.98 -25.52 22.50
N GLU A 303 17.57 -26.71 22.52
CA GLU A 303 19.00 -26.90 22.29
C GLU A 303 19.41 -26.45 20.87
N GLU A 304 20.65 -25.99 20.67
CA GLU A 304 21.12 -25.47 19.37
C GLU A 304 20.95 -26.47 18.21
N GLU A 305 21.09 -27.76 18.51
CA GLU A 305 20.92 -28.87 17.57
C GLU A 305 19.45 -29.04 17.13
N GLU A 306 18.48 -28.67 17.97
CA GLU A 306 17.04 -28.74 17.67
C GLU A 306 16.53 -27.50 16.92
N LYS A 307 17.25 -26.37 17.03
CA LYS A 307 16.89 -25.12 16.34
C LYS A 307 16.99 -25.24 14.82
N GLU A 308 17.97 -25.97 14.31
CA GLU A 308 18.09 -26.25 12.86
C GLU A 308 16.90 -27.07 12.35
N GLY A 309 16.43 -28.05 13.14
CA GLY A 309 15.24 -28.84 12.85
C GLY A 309 13.98 -27.98 12.77
N ALA A 310 13.81 -27.03 13.70
CA ALA A 310 12.67 -26.11 13.71
C ALA A 310 12.60 -25.21 12.45
N LEU A 311 13.75 -24.83 11.88
CA LEU A 311 13.86 -24.02 10.66
C LEU A 311 13.56 -24.81 9.37
N SER A 312 13.48 -26.14 9.45
CA SER A 312 13.33 -26.99 8.26
C SER A 312 11.89 -27.12 7.76
N TYR A 313 10.90 -26.78 8.60
CA TYR A 313 9.47 -27.04 8.34
C TYR A 313 8.61 -25.76 8.30
N HIS A 314 9.21 -24.62 7.94
CA HIS A 314 8.46 -23.38 7.70
C HIS A 314 7.47 -23.51 6.55
N SER A 315 6.34 -22.82 6.65
CA SER A 315 5.27 -22.79 5.64
C SER A 315 5.78 -22.43 4.24
N GLU A 316 6.74 -21.51 4.14
CA GLU A 316 7.35 -21.06 2.90
C GLU A 316 8.15 -22.19 2.26
N ARG A 317 8.89 -22.96 3.07
CA ARG A 317 9.68 -24.09 2.59
C ARG A 317 8.79 -25.21 2.07
N LEU A 318 7.69 -25.51 2.77
CA LEU A 318 6.68 -26.47 2.32
C LEU A 318 6.06 -26.05 0.98
N ALA A 319 5.69 -24.77 0.85
CA ALA A 319 5.16 -24.22 -0.39
C ALA A 319 6.18 -24.29 -1.54
N ILE A 320 7.45 -23.94 -1.30
CA ILE A 320 8.53 -24.03 -2.30
C ILE A 320 8.78 -25.48 -2.71
N ALA A 321 8.83 -26.41 -1.76
CA ALA A 321 9.01 -27.83 -2.06
C ALA A 321 7.85 -28.37 -2.91
N PHE A 322 6.61 -28.00 -2.61
CA PHE A 322 5.46 -28.34 -3.44
C PHE A 322 5.56 -27.72 -4.85
N ALA A 323 5.94 -26.45 -4.95
CA ALA A 323 6.18 -25.78 -6.24
C ALA A 323 7.18 -26.54 -7.12
N LEU A 324 8.28 -26.99 -6.51
CA LEU A 324 9.36 -27.71 -7.21
C LEU A 324 8.98 -29.14 -7.60
N ILE A 325 8.02 -29.75 -6.92
CA ILE A 325 7.45 -31.06 -7.32
C ILE A 325 6.56 -30.88 -8.55
N GLN A 326 5.77 -29.80 -8.57
CA GLN A 326 4.82 -29.53 -9.65
C GLN A 326 5.46 -28.83 -10.86
N ALA A 327 6.67 -28.29 -10.72
CA ALA A 327 7.42 -27.73 -11.83
C ALA A 327 7.74 -28.84 -12.85
N PRO A 328 7.44 -28.65 -14.15
CA PRO A 328 7.79 -29.62 -15.16
C PRO A 328 9.31 -29.83 -15.15
N SER A 329 9.72 -31.08 -15.07
CA SER A 329 11.13 -31.49 -15.08
C SER A 329 11.77 -31.12 -16.42
N CYS A 330 12.40 -29.95 -16.52
CA CYS A 330 13.38 -29.74 -17.58
C CYS A 330 14.62 -30.58 -17.27
N VAL A 331 15.04 -31.32 -18.30
CA VAL A 331 16.30 -32.07 -18.44
C VAL A 331 16.30 -33.50 -17.89
N ALA A 332 15.86 -34.41 -18.74
CA ALA A 332 16.57 -35.67 -18.96
C ALA A 332 16.49 -36.01 -20.45
N ASP A 333 17.45 -35.50 -21.23
CA ASP A 333 18.06 -36.28 -22.31
C ASP A 333 19.35 -35.60 -22.76
N ASN A 334 20.45 -36.33 -22.57
CA ASN A 334 21.76 -36.03 -23.14
C ASN A 334 21.83 -36.74 -24.49
N SER A 335 21.80 -36.00 -25.59
CA SER A 335 22.60 -36.31 -26.78
C SER A 335 22.45 -35.22 -27.85
N ASP A 336 23.61 -34.72 -28.26
CA ASP A 336 23.96 -34.15 -29.56
C ASP A 336 23.69 -32.67 -29.86
N GLU A 337 24.81 -32.01 -30.17
CA GLU A 337 24.95 -30.71 -30.80
C GLU A 337 24.20 -30.66 -32.15
N HIS A 338 23.35 -29.66 -32.38
CA HIS A 338 23.31 -28.86 -33.62
C HIS A 338 22.20 -27.79 -33.60
N GLU A 339 22.58 -26.61 -34.10
CA GLU A 339 21.82 -25.55 -34.80
C GLU A 339 20.27 -25.50 -34.86
N TYR A 340 19.81 -24.25 -34.66
CA TYR A 340 18.71 -23.55 -35.35
C TYR A 340 17.23 -23.77 -34.95
N ARG A 341 16.59 -22.61 -34.73
CA ARG A 341 15.21 -22.18 -35.07
C ARG A 341 14.01 -22.58 -34.20
N ASP A 342 13.36 -21.51 -33.76
CA ASP A 342 11.93 -21.16 -33.80
C ASP A 342 10.85 -22.16 -33.36
N GLU A 343 9.93 -21.56 -32.61
CA GLU A 343 8.55 -21.96 -32.31
C GLU A 343 8.37 -23.16 -31.38
N ASP A 344 8.02 -22.85 -30.13
CA ASP A 344 6.91 -23.58 -29.52
C ASP A 344 6.02 -22.67 -28.66
N GLU A 345 4.74 -22.75 -28.99
CA GLU A 345 3.61 -22.08 -28.37
C GLU A 345 3.39 -22.69 -26.98
N THR A 346 3.71 -21.97 -25.91
CA THR A 346 3.04 -22.00 -24.58
C THR A 346 3.86 -21.24 -23.53
N GLY A 347 4.17 -19.98 -23.81
CA GLY A 347 4.70 -19.04 -22.80
C GLY A 347 3.60 -18.56 -21.85
N ARG A 348 3.20 -19.37 -20.86
CA ARG A 348 2.51 -18.87 -19.66
C ARG A 348 3.54 -18.74 -18.53
N PRO A 349 3.86 -17.53 -18.06
CA PRO A 349 4.56 -17.38 -16.80
C PRO A 349 3.61 -17.80 -15.67
N THR A 350 3.91 -18.93 -15.04
CA THR A 350 3.29 -19.39 -13.80
C THR A 350 3.50 -18.30 -12.75
N ARG A 351 2.40 -17.72 -12.28
CA ARG A 351 2.36 -16.65 -11.28
C ARG A 351 2.65 -17.23 -9.89
N ILE A 352 3.85 -17.78 -9.72
CA ILE A 352 4.49 -17.85 -8.42
C ILE A 352 4.69 -16.39 -8.01
N THR A 353 4.54 -16.05 -6.74
CA THR A 353 4.96 -14.75 -6.19
C THR A 353 6.49 -14.64 -6.28
N VAL A 354 7.03 -14.56 -7.50
CA VAL A 354 8.43 -14.29 -7.87
C VAL A 354 8.64 -12.78 -7.74
N LYS A 355 8.51 -12.29 -6.51
CA LYS A 355 9.11 -11.01 -6.12
C LYS A 355 10.41 -11.27 -5.36
N LEU A 356 10.49 -12.32 -4.55
CA LEU A 356 11.74 -12.64 -3.85
C LEU A 356 12.84 -13.23 -4.74
N PHE A 357 12.52 -14.05 -5.75
CA PHE A 357 13.56 -14.70 -6.58
C PHE A 357 14.08 -13.81 -7.71
N HIS A 358 13.28 -12.87 -8.23
CA HIS A 358 13.79 -11.87 -9.19
C HIS A 358 14.69 -10.87 -8.46
N ASP A 359 14.28 -10.40 -7.28
CA ASP A 359 15.05 -9.44 -6.48
C ASP A 359 16.33 -10.07 -5.89
N LEU A 360 16.34 -11.35 -5.49
CA LEU A 360 17.58 -12.05 -5.06
C LEU A 360 18.53 -12.35 -6.23
N ALA A 361 18.01 -12.69 -7.41
CA ALA A 361 18.83 -12.95 -8.59
C ALA A 361 19.43 -11.66 -9.18
N GLU A 362 18.78 -10.51 -8.95
CA GLU A 362 19.28 -9.19 -9.33
C GLU A 362 20.28 -8.62 -8.31
N LEU A 363 20.06 -8.85 -7.01
CA LEU A 363 21.00 -8.46 -5.93
C LEU A 363 22.30 -9.29 -5.92
N LEU A 364 22.27 -10.54 -6.40
CA LEU A 364 23.46 -11.39 -6.55
C LEU A 364 24.17 -11.24 -7.91
N ARG A 365 23.68 -10.34 -8.78
CA ARG A 365 24.27 -9.98 -10.08
C ARG A 365 24.93 -8.60 -10.10
N ILE A 366 25.48 -8.15 -8.97
CA ILE A 366 26.44 -7.03 -8.99
C ILE A 366 27.79 -7.54 -9.47
N GLY A 367 28.00 -7.47 -10.78
CA GLY A 367 29.25 -7.86 -11.41
C GLY A 367 29.21 -7.79 -12.94
N GLY A 368 28.60 -6.75 -13.53
CA GLY A 368 28.57 -6.60 -14.98
C GLY A 368 27.83 -5.34 -15.42
N LYS A 369 28.60 -4.32 -15.76
CA LYS A 369 28.25 -3.02 -16.36
C LYS A 369 26.87 -2.97 -17.04
N CYS A 370 25.99 -2.13 -16.49
CA CYS A 370 24.93 -1.50 -17.28
C CYS A 370 25.60 -0.63 -18.36
N PRO A 371 25.25 -0.73 -19.65
CA PRO A 371 25.69 0.24 -20.64
C PRO A 371 25.00 1.57 -20.35
N ASP A 372 25.77 2.46 -19.74
CA ASP A 372 25.66 3.92 -19.77
C ASP A 372 24.35 4.52 -20.31
N THR A 373 23.54 5.02 -19.38
CA THR A 373 22.53 6.06 -19.59
C THR A 373 23.14 7.44 -19.92
N SER A 374 24.25 7.50 -20.64
CA SER A 374 24.88 8.75 -21.10
C SER A 374 24.33 9.26 -22.45
N TYR A 375 23.43 8.52 -23.10
CA TYR A 375 22.89 8.89 -24.42
C TYR A 375 21.64 9.80 -24.42
N LEU A 376 21.28 10.42 -23.29
CA LEU A 376 20.19 11.42 -23.22
C LEU A 376 20.67 12.88 -23.11
N PHE A 377 21.96 13.16 -23.35
CA PHE A 377 22.44 14.51 -23.57
C PHE A 377 22.45 14.84 -25.07
N MET A 378 21.53 15.69 -25.53
CA MET A 378 21.73 16.51 -26.73
C MET A 378 22.84 17.55 -26.46
N GLY A 379 24.09 17.09 -26.27
CA GLY A 379 25.22 17.93 -25.82
C GLY A 379 26.55 17.68 -26.53
N ASP A 380 26.83 16.48 -27.03
CA ASP A 380 28.14 16.16 -27.62
C ASP A 380 28.00 15.73 -29.09
N TYR A 381 27.65 16.68 -29.97
CA TYR A 381 27.45 16.45 -31.41
C TYR A 381 28.36 17.29 -32.30
N VAL A 382 29.64 17.33 -31.97
CA VAL A 382 30.73 17.55 -32.93
C VAL A 382 31.94 16.78 -32.39
N ASP A 383 32.57 15.93 -33.20
CA ASP A 383 33.79 15.22 -32.79
C ASP A 383 34.83 16.27 -32.35
N ARG A 384 35.46 16.11 -31.18
CA ARG A 384 36.43 17.09 -30.65
C ARG A 384 37.56 17.34 -31.66
N GLY A 385 37.85 16.34 -32.50
CA GLY A 385 38.80 16.45 -33.60
C GLY A 385 38.39 17.44 -34.70
N ASP A 386 37.12 17.52 -35.05
CA ASP A 386 36.61 18.41 -36.10
C ASP A 386 36.58 19.87 -35.60
N ILE A 387 36.20 20.10 -34.34
CA ILE A 387 36.30 21.43 -33.71
C ILE A 387 37.76 21.85 -33.55
N GLN A 388 38.66 20.95 -33.13
CA GLN A 388 40.09 21.24 -33.03
C GLN A 388 40.71 21.54 -34.39
N GLY A 389 40.29 20.86 -35.46
CA GLY A 389 40.71 21.15 -36.83
C GLY A 389 40.30 22.54 -37.29
N ILE A 390 39.06 22.95 -36.99
CA ILE A 390 38.54 24.29 -37.29
C ILE A 390 39.28 25.37 -36.46
N ILE A 391 39.50 25.11 -35.17
CA ILE A 391 40.25 26.03 -34.28
C ILE A 391 41.69 26.18 -34.76
N ALA A 392 42.37 25.10 -35.13
CA ALA A 392 43.73 25.12 -35.65
C ALA A 392 43.82 25.89 -36.97
N ALA A 393 42.85 25.70 -37.88
CA ALA A 393 42.78 26.45 -39.13
C ALA A 393 42.57 27.96 -38.88
N LEU A 394 41.69 28.33 -37.95
CA LEU A 394 41.43 29.73 -37.57
C LEU A 394 42.63 30.38 -36.85
N GLN A 395 43.38 29.63 -36.04
CA GLN A 395 44.62 30.09 -35.40
C GLN A 395 45.73 30.34 -36.43
N ASN A 396 45.87 29.44 -37.41
CA ASN A 396 46.84 29.58 -38.51
C ASN A 396 46.51 30.80 -39.40
N ILE A 397 45.21 31.11 -39.61
CA ILE A 397 44.76 32.35 -40.26
C ILE A 397 45.19 33.59 -39.45
N ARG A 398 44.99 33.58 -38.13
CA ARG A 398 45.38 34.70 -37.26
C ARG A 398 46.88 34.96 -37.30
N GLU A 399 47.69 33.91 -37.33
CA GLU A 399 49.16 34.04 -37.40
C GLU A 399 49.65 34.51 -38.78
N LYS A 400 49.05 34.05 -39.88
CA LYS A 400 49.40 34.49 -41.24
C LYS A 400 48.91 35.91 -41.55
N ALA A 401 47.73 36.29 -41.07
CA ALA A 401 47.18 37.64 -41.26
C ALA A 401 47.98 38.73 -40.52
N HIS A 402 48.74 38.37 -39.48
CA HIS A 402 49.65 39.29 -38.80
C HIS A 402 50.97 39.54 -39.54
N LYS A 403 51.31 38.74 -40.56
CA LYS A 403 52.63 38.78 -41.23
C LYS A 403 52.64 39.31 -42.66
N ASP A 404 51.52 39.37 -43.37
CA ASP A 404 51.51 39.71 -44.80
C ASP A 404 50.58 40.87 -45.17
N ASP A 405 51.05 41.68 -46.12
CA ASP A 405 50.40 42.86 -46.68
C ASP A 405 49.02 42.56 -47.29
N LYS A 406 48.12 43.54 -47.17
CA LYS A 406 46.64 43.51 -47.26
C LYS A 406 46.01 42.87 -48.52
N LYS A 407 46.80 42.46 -49.52
CA LYS A 407 46.33 41.92 -50.82
C LYS A 407 46.50 40.40 -50.97
N LYS A 408 47.43 39.78 -50.24
CA LYS A 408 47.61 38.30 -50.19
C LYS A 408 46.67 37.63 -49.18
N SER A 409 46.19 38.41 -48.21
CA SER A 409 45.25 37.97 -47.17
C SER A 409 43.86 37.62 -47.72
N GLU A 410 43.37 38.31 -48.76
CA GLU A 410 42.03 38.07 -49.31
C GLU A 410 41.91 36.74 -50.07
N GLU A 411 42.91 36.37 -50.88
CA GLU A 411 42.94 35.06 -51.55
C GLU A 411 43.08 33.90 -50.55
N THR A 412 43.87 34.10 -49.49
CA THR A 412 44.07 33.10 -48.44
C THR A 412 42.79 32.93 -47.60
N ILE A 413 42.09 34.02 -47.29
CA ILE A 413 40.78 33.99 -46.59
C ILE A 413 39.72 33.33 -47.46
N ALA A 414 39.69 33.59 -48.78
CA ALA A 414 38.73 32.98 -49.69
C ALA A 414 38.95 31.45 -49.83
N SER A 415 40.22 31.02 -49.96
CA SER A 415 40.59 29.60 -50.03
C SER A 415 40.17 28.84 -48.76
N VAL A 416 40.47 29.38 -47.58
CA VAL A 416 40.11 28.73 -46.31
C VAL A 416 38.61 28.81 -46.03
N SER A 417 37.92 29.89 -46.43
CA SER A 417 36.46 29.96 -46.35
C SER A 417 35.78 28.89 -47.22
N SER A 418 36.36 28.57 -48.37
CA SER A 418 35.92 27.46 -49.23
C SER A 418 36.12 26.09 -48.57
N GLU A 419 37.29 25.86 -47.96
CA GLU A 419 37.58 24.60 -47.24
C GLU A 419 36.66 24.41 -46.03
N VAL A 420 36.47 25.45 -45.20
CA VAL A 420 35.57 25.40 -44.04
C VAL A 420 34.12 25.17 -44.49
N LYS A 421 33.67 25.82 -45.57
CA LYS A 421 32.33 25.56 -46.12
C LYS A 421 32.18 24.12 -46.59
N THR A 422 33.19 23.57 -47.26
CA THR A 422 33.19 22.18 -47.75
C THR A 422 33.06 21.19 -46.60
N ILE A 423 33.88 21.36 -45.55
CA ILE A 423 33.84 20.53 -44.33
C ILE A 423 32.47 20.65 -43.64
N LEU A 424 31.91 21.87 -43.55
CA LEU A 424 30.61 22.10 -42.93
C LEU A 424 29.47 21.44 -43.73
N THR A 425 29.52 21.48 -45.07
CA THR A 425 28.54 20.78 -45.92
C THR A 425 28.66 19.27 -45.80
N ASP A 426 29.86 18.73 -45.70
CA ASP A 426 30.08 17.29 -45.60
C ASP A 426 29.62 16.75 -44.23
N ALA A 427 29.95 17.47 -43.15
CA ALA A 427 29.46 17.20 -41.79
C ALA A 427 27.92 17.26 -41.72
N LYS A 428 27.31 18.29 -42.32
CA LYS A 428 25.85 18.41 -42.38
C LYS A 428 25.20 17.25 -43.14
N SER A 429 25.82 16.79 -44.23
CA SER A 429 25.31 15.67 -45.02
C SER A 429 25.36 14.35 -44.26
N LYS A 430 26.41 14.14 -43.46
CA LYS A 430 26.60 12.95 -42.63
C LYS A 430 25.58 12.90 -41.49
N LEU A 431 25.37 14.04 -40.83
CA LEU A 431 24.40 14.21 -39.74
C LEU A 431 22.95 14.00 -40.23
N GLU A 432 22.63 14.45 -41.44
CA GLU A 432 21.32 14.23 -42.04
C GLU A 432 21.07 12.76 -42.41
N LYS A 433 22.09 12.04 -42.90
CA LYS A 433 22.00 10.59 -43.17
C LYS A 433 21.80 9.77 -41.89
N GLU A 434 22.51 10.11 -40.81
CA GLU A 434 22.33 9.46 -39.52
C GLU A 434 20.97 9.77 -38.92
N ARG A 435 20.49 11.02 -39.01
CA ARG A 435 19.13 11.41 -38.61
C ARG A 435 18.07 10.59 -39.34
N GLN A 436 18.19 10.44 -40.66
CA GLN A 436 17.24 9.64 -41.44
C GLN A 436 17.27 8.15 -41.08
N THR A 437 18.45 7.62 -40.74
CA THR A 437 18.61 6.22 -40.30
C THR A 437 17.96 6.01 -38.93
N PHE A 438 18.16 6.96 -38.00
CA PHE A 438 17.56 6.95 -36.67
C PHE A 438 16.03 7.08 -36.72
N VAL A 439 15.50 7.99 -37.54
CA VAL A 439 14.04 8.14 -37.73
C VAL A 439 13.42 6.86 -38.30
N LYS A 440 14.09 6.20 -39.26
CA LYS A 440 13.64 4.90 -39.76
C LYS A 440 13.63 3.82 -38.67
N ALA A 441 14.68 3.73 -37.85
CA ALA A 441 14.76 2.80 -36.73
C ALA A 441 13.66 3.07 -35.68
N LEU A 442 13.43 4.33 -35.32
CA LEU A 442 12.34 4.73 -34.43
C LEU A 442 10.96 4.38 -35.00
N SER A 443 10.71 4.63 -36.28
CA SER A 443 9.43 4.27 -36.89
C SER A 443 9.18 2.76 -36.93
N LYS A 444 10.25 1.96 -37.12
CA LYS A 444 10.18 0.49 -37.10
C LYS A 444 9.87 -0.01 -35.69
N SER A 445 10.63 0.47 -34.69
CA SER A 445 10.41 0.13 -33.29
C SER A 445 9.04 0.59 -32.77
N SER A 446 8.57 1.77 -33.21
CA SER A 446 7.22 2.27 -32.90
C SER A 446 6.12 1.38 -33.47
N LYS A 447 6.27 0.87 -34.70
CA LYS A 447 5.31 -0.07 -35.32
C LYS A 447 5.32 -1.43 -34.65
N GLU A 448 6.49 -1.94 -34.28
CA GLU A 448 6.63 -3.20 -33.54
C GLU A 448 5.98 -3.08 -32.16
N CYS A 449 6.16 -1.95 -31.48
CA CYS A 449 5.52 -1.64 -30.21
C CYS A 449 3.99 -1.51 -30.35
N GLU A 450 3.49 -0.79 -31.37
CA GLU A 450 2.06 -0.69 -31.65
C GLU A 450 1.40 -2.05 -31.94
N ASN A 451 2.08 -2.94 -32.67
CA ASN A 451 1.57 -4.27 -32.97
C ASN A 451 1.56 -5.15 -31.71
N SER A 452 2.65 -5.13 -30.93
CA SER A 452 2.72 -5.84 -29.65
C SER A 452 1.66 -5.35 -28.66
N LEU A 453 1.40 -4.04 -28.62
CA LEU A 453 0.36 -3.45 -27.78
C LEU A 453 -1.05 -3.87 -28.21
N LYS A 454 -1.30 -4.01 -29.52
CA LYS A 454 -2.58 -4.52 -30.06
C LYS A 454 -2.80 -5.99 -29.69
N ASP A 455 -1.75 -6.81 -29.77
CA ASP A 455 -1.83 -8.22 -29.40
C ASP A 455 -2.08 -8.40 -27.90
N GLU A 456 -1.39 -7.64 -27.06
CA GLU A 456 -1.66 -7.61 -25.61
C GLU A 456 -3.05 -7.07 -25.28
N PHE A 457 -3.53 -6.06 -26.02
CA PHE A 457 -4.89 -5.55 -25.84
C PHE A 457 -5.95 -6.59 -26.22
N ALA A 458 -5.74 -7.37 -27.29
CA ALA A 458 -6.64 -8.46 -27.68
C ALA A 458 -6.65 -9.59 -26.63
N LYS A 459 -5.49 -9.94 -26.07
CA LYS A 459 -5.39 -10.90 -24.94
C LYS A 459 -6.11 -10.38 -23.70
N PHE A 460 -5.89 -9.12 -23.34
CA PHE A 460 -6.56 -8.48 -22.21
C PHE A 460 -8.08 -8.45 -22.39
N GLN A 461 -8.56 -8.12 -23.59
CA GLN A 461 -10.00 -8.12 -23.92
C GLN A 461 -10.63 -9.50 -23.70
N SER A 462 -9.97 -10.56 -24.16
CA SER A 462 -10.41 -11.96 -23.97
C SER A 462 -10.47 -12.36 -22.50
N VAL A 463 -9.42 -12.01 -21.72
CA VAL A 463 -9.37 -12.28 -20.28
C VAL A 463 -10.44 -11.46 -19.54
N TYR A 464 -10.66 -10.21 -19.92
CA TYR A 464 -11.68 -9.34 -19.34
C TYR A 464 -13.09 -9.85 -19.60
N GLU A 465 -13.39 -10.33 -20.82
CA GLU A 465 -14.67 -10.95 -21.13
C GLU A 465 -14.91 -12.24 -20.33
N LYS A 466 -13.87 -13.06 -20.14
CA LYS A 466 -13.94 -14.25 -19.28
C LYS A 466 -14.22 -13.88 -17.82
N PHE A 467 -13.47 -12.91 -17.28
CA PHE A 467 -13.66 -12.41 -15.92
C PHE A 467 -15.05 -11.79 -15.74
N SER A 468 -15.56 -11.06 -16.73
CA SER A 468 -16.90 -10.45 -16.69
C SER A 468 -18.00 -11.52 -16.62
N LYS A 469 -17.85 -12.62 -17.38
CA LYS A 469 -18.78 -13.77 -17.31
C LYS A 469 -18.73 -14.48 -15.96
N GLU A 470 -17.53 -14.72 -15.42
CA GLU A 470 -17.36 -15.33 -14.09
C GLU A 470 -17.92 -14.44 -12.99
N LYS A 471 -17.67 -13.12 -13.05
CA LYS A 471 -18.25 -12.14 -12.12
C LYS A 471 -19.77 -12.14 -12.16
N ALA A 472 -20.39 -12.21 -13.34
CA ALA A 472 -21.85 -12.29 -13.46
C ALA A 472 -22.40 -13.58 -12.83
N ALA A 473 -21.72 -14.72 -13.02
CA ALA A 473 -22.09 -15.98 -12.39
C ALA A 473 -21.96 -15.92 -10.85
N HIS A 474 -20.89 -15.32 -10.32
CA HIS A 474 -20.71 -15.14 -8.88
C HIS A 474 -21.73 -14.16 -8.29
N LEU A 475 -22.07 -13.09 -9.00
CA LEU A 475 -23.09 -12.13 -8.56
C LEU A 475 -24.46 -12.81 -8.48
N GLN A 476 -24.82 -13.63 -9.47
CA GLN A 476 -26.06 -14.42 -9.45
C GLN A 476 -26.06 -15.42 -8.28
N ALA A 477 -24.95 -16.13 -8.05
CA ALA A 477 -24.84 -17.06 -6.92
C ALA A 477 -24.98 -16.34 -5.57
N PHE A 478 -24.48 -15.11 -5.48
CA PHE A 478 -24.60 -14.29 -4.28
C PHE A 478 -26.04 -13.80 -4.05
N GLU A 479 -26.73 -13.36 -5.12
CA GLU A 479 -28.15 -13.04 -5.08
C GLU A 479 -29.01 -14.24 -4.66
N ASP A 480 -28.69 -15.44 -5.15
CA ASP A 480 -29.37 -16.68 -4.76
C ASP A 480 -29.15 -17.02 -3.27
N ILE A 481 -27.94 -16.78 -2.74
CA ILE A 481 -27.62 -16.94 -1.31
C ILE A 481 -28.39 -15.93 -0.47
N PHE A 482 -28.42 -14.65 -0.88
CA PHE A 482 -29.18 -13.61 -0.19
C PHE A 482 -30.67 -13.91 -0.15
N SER A 483 -31.24 -14.36 -1.28
CA SER A 483 -32.64 -14.78 -1.34
C SER A 483 -32.95 -15.98 -0.43
N LYS A 484 -32.02 -16.93 -0.29
CA LYS A 484 -32.16 -18.02 0.69
C LYS A 484 -32.08 -17.51 2.13
N PHE A 485 -31.17 -16.58 2.42
CA PHE A 485 -31.02 -15.99 3.75
C PHE A 485 -32.25 -15.19 4.16
N ASP A 486 -32.79 -14.36 3.26
CA ASP A 486 -34.02 -13.59 3.52
C ASP A 486 -35.22 -14.50 3.79
N ASN A 487 -35.37 -15.60 3.04
CA ASN A 487 -36.39 -16.61 3.29
C ASN A 487 -36.23 -17.31 4.66
N GLU A 488 -35.00 -17.60 5.10
CA GLU A 488 -34.78 -18.19 6.43
C GLU A 488 -35.02 -17.20 7.56
N LYS A 489 -34.61 -15.94 7.37
CA LYS A 489 -34.89 -14.84 8.29
C LYS A 489 -36.39 -14.64 8.47
N GLU A 490 -37.17 -14.66 7.40
CA GLU A 490 -38.63 -14.52 7.45
C GLU A 490 -39.29 -15.70 8.20
N LYS A 491 -38.81 -16.94 7.97
CA LYS A 491 -39.25 -18.12 8.73
C LYS A 491 -38.92 -18.03 10.22
N LEU A 492 -37.73 -17.54 10.57
CA LEU A 492 -37.31 -17.31 11.96
C LEU A 492 -38.18 -16.25 12.62
N TYR A 493 -38.45 -15.15 11.93
CA TYR A 493 -39.34 -14.10 12.42
C TYR A 493 -40.75 -14.61 12.69
N LEU A 494 -41.31 -15.42 11.77
CA LEU A 494 -42.63 -16.02 11.94
C LEU A 494 -42.68 -16.98 13.14
N ARG A 495 -41.62 -17.77 13.38
CA ARG A 495 -41.50 -18.62 14.56
C ARG A 495 -41.42 -17.79 15.84
N TYR A 496 -40.64 -16.72 15.84
CA TYR A 496 -40.53 -15.80 16.96
C TYR A 496 -41.88 -15.14 17.30
N GLU A 497 -42.62 -14.65 16.30
CA GLU A 497 -43.97 -14.11 16.53
C GLU A 497 -44.94 -15.15 17.11
N GLN A 498 -44.90 -16.39 16.62
CA GLN A 498 -45.73 -17.47 17.14
C GLN A 498 -45.38 -17.81 18.60
N GLN A 499 -44.09 -17.85 18.92
CA GLN A 499 -43.59 -18.04 20.28
C GLN A 499 -44.09 -16.91 21.20
N ARG A 500 -43.91 -15.65 20.78
CA ARG A 500 -44.35 -14.47 21.53
C ARG A 500 -45.87 -14.46 21.76
N LYS A 501 -46.67 -14.86 20.77
CA LYS A 501 -48.14 -15.00 20.93
C LYS A 501 -48.50 -16.08 21.94
N LYS A 502 -47.81 -17.22 21.95
CA LYS A 502 -48.02 -18.29 22.94
C LYS A 502 -47.64 -17.83 24.35
N GLU A 503 -46.49 -17.19 24.50
CA GLU A 503 -46.02 -16.66 25.79
C GLU A 503 -46.99 -15.61 26.33
N LYS A 504 -47.48 -14.69 25.50
CA LYS A 504 -48.48 -13.69 25.88
C LYS A 504 -49.81 -14.33 26.32
N SER A 505 -50.26 -15.39 25.64
CA SER A 505 -51.46 -16.14 26.03
C SER A 505 -51.27 -16.84 27.38
N MET A 506 -50.09 -17.44 27.60
CA MET A 506 -49.76 -18.11 28.85
C MET A 506 -49.67 -17.12 30.02
N LEU A 507 -49.09 -15.94 29.79
CA LEU A 507 -49.01 -14.87 30.78
C LEU A 507 -50.43 -14.41 31.19
N SER A 508 -51.32 -14.21 30.22
CA SER A 508 -52.71 -13.82 30.49
C SER A 508 -53.50 -14.88 31.28
N GLU A 509 -53.27 -16.17 31.01
CA GLU A 509 -53.86 -17.25 31.82
C GLU A 509 -53.29 -17.29 33.24
N MET A 510 -52.00 -17.04 33.41
CA MET A 510 -51.35 -16.94 34.72
C MET A 510 -51.87 -15.75 35.53
N GLU A 511 -52.01 -14.58 34.91
CA GLU A 511 -52.59 -13.38 35.51
C GLU A 511 -54.01 -13.63 36.00
N LYS A 512 -54.85 -14.24 35.15
CA LYS A 512 -56.23 -14.60 35.51
C LYS A 512 -56.26 -15.57 36.69
N THR A 513 -55.42 -16.61 36.65
CA THR A 513 -55.31 -17.59 37.75
C THR A 513 -54.85 -16.93 39.06
N CYS A 514 -53.94 -15.97 38.97
CA CYS A 514 -53.45 -15.23 40.12
C CYS A 514 -54.55 -14.32 40.70
N ALA A 515 -55.28 -13.60 39.84
CA ALA A 515 -56.42 -12.76 40.23
C ALA A 515 -57.54 -13.57 40.90
N ASP A 516 -57.87 -14.75 40.37
CA ASP A 516 -58.87 -15.65 40.97
C ASP A 516 -58.43 -16.12 42.36
N LYS A 517 -57.15 -16.48 42.52
CA LYS A 517 -56.58 -16.89 43.83
C LYS A 517 -56.54 -15.73 44.82
N ILE A 518 -56.20 -14.52 44.39
CA ILE A 518 -56.22 -13.32 45.22
C ILE A 518 -57.66 -13.06 45.69
N THR A 519 -58.63 -13.12 44.79
CA THR A 519 -60.05 -12.91 45.13
C THR A 519 -60.55 -13.94 46.14
N ALA A 520 -60.22 -15.23 45.94
CA ALA A 520 -60.57 -16.29 46.88
C ALA A 520 -59.89 -16.12 48.27
N ALA A 521 -58.65 -15.62 48.28
CA ALA A 521 -57.92 -15.31 49.51
C ALA A 521 -58.55 -14.11 50.24
N GLU A 522 -58.93 -13.05 49.51
CA GLU A 522 -59.61 -11.87 50.04
C GLU A 522 -60.98 -12.23 50.64
N GLU A 523 -61.77 -13.08 49.99
CA GLU A 523 -63.05 -13.57 50.52
C GLU A 523 -62.86 -14.42 51.78
N SER A 524 -61.83 -15.27 51.80
CA SER A 524 -61.46 -16.09 52.95
C SER A 524 -60.97 -15.24 54.15
N LEU A 525 -60.30 -14.12 53.86
CA LEU A 525 -59.84 -13.14 54.85
C LEU A 525 -61.00 -12.26 55.36
N LYS A 526 -61.93 -11.83 54.50
CA LYS A 526 -63.15 -11.10 54.92
C LYS A 526 -64.04 -11.92 55.87
N LYS A 527 -64.08 -13.25 55.70
CA LYS A 527 -64.76 -14.17 56.63
C LYS A 527 -64.06 -14.28 57.99
N LYS A 528 -62.74 -14.02 58.05
CA LYS A 528 -61.94 -13.96 59.28
C LYS A 528 -61.77 -12.50 59.72
N LYS A 529 -62.83 -11.87 60.24
CA LYS A 529 -62.78 -10.49 60.78
C LYS A 529 -61.57 -10.31 61.73
N LYS A 530 -60.50 -9.65 61.29
CA LYS A 530 -59.48 -8.98 62.13
C LYS A 530 -58.59 -8.02 61.35
N ASP A 531 -58.57 -6.79 61.86
CA ASP A 531 -57.60 -5.69 61.72
C ASP A 531 -57.33 -5.08 60.32
N ASP A 532 -58.03 -3.98 60.05
CA ASP A 532 -57.97 -3.08 58.87
C ASP A 532 -56.56 -2.60 58.48
N LYS A 533 -55.61 -2.57 59.43
CA LYS A 533 -54.26 -2.04 59.21
C LYS A 533 -53.39 -2.97 58.37
N SER A 534 -53.52 -4.28 58.54
CA SER A 534 -52.79 -5.28 57.74
C SER A 534 -53.29 -5.31 56.30
N PHE A 535 -54.58 -5.04 56.11
CA PHE A 535 -55.26 -5.01 54.81
C PHE A 535 -54.75 -3.86 53.92
N SER A 536 -54.50 -2.68 54.52
CA SER A 536 -53.92 -1.52 53.83
C SER A 536 -52.49 -1.76 53.35
N ILE A 537 -51.67 -2.45 54.15
CA ILE A 537 -50.24 -2.67 53.86
C ILE A 537 -50.08 -3.71 52.75
N LEU A 538 -50.83 -4.81 52.80
CA LEU A 538 -50.83 -5.83 51.75
C LEU A 538 -51.30 -5.25 50.40
N ARG A 539 -52.33 -4.40 50.40
CA ARG A 539 -52.84 -3.76 49.18
C ARG A 539 -51.81 -2.81 48.55
N LYS A 540 -51.03 -2.09 49.37
CA LYS A 540 -49.94 -1.22 48.90
C LYS A 540 -48.78 -2.01 48.28
N SER A 541 -48.36 -3.10 48.93
CA SER A 541 -47.29 -3.96 48.40
C SER A 541 -47.70 -4.69 47.12
N LEU A 542 -48.96 -5.11 47.01
CA LEU A 542 -49.45 -5.75 45.78
C LEU A 542 -49.59 -4.74 44.62
N GLY A 543 -50.08 -3.53 44.90
CA GLY A 543 -50.17 -2.46 43.90
C GLY A 543 -48.80 -2.09 43.31
N SER A 544 -47.76 -1.97 44.15
CA SER A 544 -46.40 -1.72 43.66
C SER A 544 -45.80 -2.86 42.86
N PHE A 545 -46.25 -4.10 43.07
CA PHE A 545 -45.75 -5.26 42.35
C PHE A 545 -46.38 -5.38 40.94
N LEU A 546 -47.63 -4.94 40.79
CA LEU A 546 -48.34 -4.92 39.51
C LEU A 546 -47.98 -3.69 38.65
N ASP A 547 -47.76 -2.52 39.27
CA ASP A 547 -47.32 -1.31 38.54
C ASP A 547 -45.88 -1.41 38.03
N GLY A 548 -45.04 -2.27 38.63
CA GLY A 548 -43.68 -2.54 38.14
C GLY A 548 -43.60 -3.43 36.89
N ALA A 549 -44.75 -3.92 36.40
CA ALA A 549 -44.86 -4.79 35.22
C ALA A 549 -45.40 -4.06 33.97
N SER A 550 -45.45 -2.71 33.98
CA SER A 550 -45.91 -1.92 32.84
C SER A 550 -44.81 -1.74 31.76
N ASP A 551 -44.93 -2.54 30.70
CA ASP A 551 -44.66 -2.32 29.27
C ASP A 551 -43.38 -1.64 28.71
N ASP A 552 -42.43 -1.07 29.48
CA ASP A 552 -41.32 -0.28 28.87
C ASP A 552 -39.87 -0.75 29.09
N ASP A 553 -39.60 -1.88 29.76
CA ASP A 553 -38.24 -2.42 29.91
C ASP A 553 -38.02 -3.69 29.10
N PHE A 554 -37.87 -3.55 27.78
CA PHE A 554 -37.17 -4.54 26.95
C PHE A 554 -35.92 -3.89 26.32
N PRO A 555 -34.70 -4.38 26.61
CA PRO A 555 -33.50 -3.87 25.95
C PRO A 555 -33.56 -4.24 24.46
N ALA A 556 -33.60 -3.22 23.61
CA ALA A 556 -33.61 -3.36 22.15
C ALA A 556 -32.22 -3.65 21.54
N ASP A 557 -31.17 -3.80 22.36
CA ASP A 557 -29.81 -4.05 21.89
C ASP A 557 -29.26 -5.33 22.50
N GLU A 558 -29.57 -6.46 21.86
CA GLU A 558 -28.72 -7.65 21.75
C GLU A 558 -29.46 -8.71 20.93
N CYS A 559 -29.22 -8.75 19.62
CA CYS A 559 -29.43 -9.95 18.81
C CYS A 559 -28.48 -9.91 17.60
N ILE A 560 -27.61 -10.93 17.59
CA ILE A 560 -26.70 -11.35 16.52
C ILE A 560 -27.49 -11.84 15.30
#